data_AF-I9FLV5-F1
#
_entry.id   AF-I9FLV5-F1
#
_cell.length_a   1.000
_cell.length_b   1.000
_cell.length_c   1.000
_cell.angle_alpha   90.00
_cell.angle_beta   90.00
_cell.angle_gamma   90.00
#
_symmetry.space_group_name_H-M   'P 1'
#
loop_
_entity.id
_entity.type
_entity.pdbx_description
1 polymer ?
#
loop_
_entity_poly.entity_id
_entity_poly.type
_entity_poly.pdbx_seq_one_letter_code
_entity_poly.pdbx_strand_id
1 'polypeptide(L)'
;MKLMIWGGNLALTGGDIFAFPDWKEVIRKVGQYGFTPLLSTKIPLKEDDIYFLKESGIKFLQFSLDSIFPSTLQTMVRVKEDYIDNVKQMFEYS
;
A
#
# COMPACT_ATOMS: atom_id res chain seq x y z
N MET A 1 19.95 20.03 -18.97
CA MET A 1 20.50 18.74 -18.52
C MET A 1 19.95 18.49 -17.11
N LYS A 2 18.92 17.66 -16.95
CA LYS A 2 18.37 17.35 -15.62
C LYS A 2 19.31 16.29 -15.02
N LEU A 3 20.03 16.64 -13.96
CA LEU A 3 20.85 15.68 -13.22
C LEU A 3 19.93 14.51 -12.84
N MET A 4 20.19 13.32 -13.39
CA MET A 4 19.52 12.10 -12.96
C MET A 4 20.13 11.71 -11.62
N ILE A 5 19.66 12.36 -10.56
CA ILE A 5 19.86 11.88 -9.20
C ILE A 5 19.21 10.49 -9.14
N TRP A 6 20.02 9.46 -8.88
CA TRP A 6 19.51 8.14 -8.56
C TRP A 6 18.56 8.30 -7.38
N GLY A 7 17.27 8.07 -7.63
CA GLY A 7 16.25 8.24 -6.63
C GLY A 7 16.51 7.35 -5.43
N GLY A 8 16.58 7.93 -4.23
CA GLY A 8 16.69 7.17 -3.00
C GLY A 8 15.42 6.37 -2.72
N ASN A 9 15.55 5.27 -1.98
CA ASN A 9 14.40 4.56 -1.43
C ASN A 9 13.93 5.29 -0.16
N LEU A 10 12.64 5.57 -0.07
CA LEU A 10 12.02 6.17 1.11
C LEU A 10 11.02 5.20 1.71
N ALA A 11 11.30 4.69 2.91
CA ALA A 11 10.32 3.89 3.63
C ALA A 11 9.26 4.82 4.25
N LEU A 12 8.01 4.68 3.83
CA LEU A 12 6.87 5.35 4.46
C LEU A 12 6.36 4.45 5.58
N THR A 13 6.86 4.67 6.80
CA THR A 13 6.56 3.87 8.00
C THR A 13 5.88 4.71 9.07
N GLY A 14 5.30 4.06 10.08
CA GLY A 14 4.53 4.70 11.14
C GLY A 14 3.02 4.58 10.89
N GLY A 15 2.44 3.47 11.36
CA GLY A 15 1.07 3.11 11.02
C GLY A 15 0.92 2.61 9.59
N ASP A 16 -0.31 2.69 9.06
CA ASP A 16 -0.62 2.32 7.68
C ASP A 16 -0.86 3.60 6.86
N ILE A 17 -0.02 3.86 5.85
CA ILE A 17 -0.11 5.08 5.03
C ILE A 17 -1.46 5.20 4.33
N PHE A 18 -2.11 4.08 4.01
CA PHE A 18 -3.40 4.07 3.33
C PHE A 18 -4.57 4.47 4.24
N ALA A 19 -4.34 4.56 5.55
CA ALA A 19 -5.29 5.16 6.48
C ALA A 19 -5.26 6.71 6.44
N PHE A 20 -4.25 7.32 5.81
CA PHE A 20 -4.17 8.76 5.64
C PHE A 20 -5.03 9.22 4.44
N PRO A 21 -6.02 10.11 4.60
CA PRO A 21 -6.95 10.48 3.52
C PRO A 21 -6.26 10.97 2.24
N ASP A 22 -5.14 11.70 2.38
CA ASP A 22 -4.41 12.30 1.26
C ASP A 22 -3.16 11.50 0.85
N TRP A 23 -3.13 10.19 1.12
CA TRP A 23 -1.96 9.34 0.82
C TRP A 23 -1.52 9.42 -0.66
N LYS A 24 -2.46 9.59 -1.60
CA LYS A 24 -2.15 9.77 -3.03
C LYS A 24 -1.27 10.99 -3.29
N GLU A 25 -1.50 12.08 -2.57
CA GLU A 25 -0.67 13.29 -2.65
C GLU A 25 0.73 13.06 -2.08
N VAL A 26 0.83 12.27 -1.00
CA VAL A 26 2.13 11.87 -0.44
C VAL A 26 2.94 11.11 -1.49
N ILE A 27 2.35 10.10 -2.14
CA ILE A 27 3.01 9.33 -3.21
C ILE A 27 3.48 10.24 -4.35
N ARG A 28 2.63 11.17 -4.81
CA ARG A 28 2.99 12.14 -5.86
C ARG A 28 4.18 13.00 -5.45
N LYS A 29 4.17 13.57 -4.23
CA LYS A 29 5.27 14.40 -3.75
C LYS A 29 6.58 13.61 -3.64
N VAL A 30 6.53 12.41 -3.05
CA VAL A 30 7.70 11.53 -2.95
C VAL A 30 8.32 11.28 -4.33
N GLY A 31 7.50 10.95 -5.32
CA GLY A 31 7.94 10.79 -6.70
C GLY A 31 8.48 12.07 -7.35
N GLN A 32 7.85 13.23 -7.10
CA GLN A 32 8.33 14.54 -7.59
C GLN A 32 9.71 14.91 -7.05
N TYR A 33 10.01 14.55 -5.80
CA TYR A 33 11.33 14.71 -5.19
C TYR A 33 12.33 13.62 -5.61
N GLY A 34 11.94 12.72 -6.51
CA GLY A 34 12.79 11.68 -7.07
C GLY A 34 12.94 10.45 -6.19
N PHE A 35 12.14 10.27 -5.14
CA PHE A 35 12.21 9.07 -4.30
C PHE A 35 11.27 7.98 -4.82
N THR A 36 11.66 6.73 -4.58
CA THR A 36 10.75 5.57 -4.74
C THR A 36 10.25 5.15 -3.36
N PRO A 37 8.95 5.28 -3.04
CA PRO A 37 8.47 4.87 -1.74
C PRO A 37 8.45 3.35 -1.63
N LEU A 38 8.89 2.85 -0.47
CA LEU A 38 8.65 1.48 -0.04
C LEU A 38 7.34 1.48 0.75
N LEU A 39 6.33 0.80 0.20
CA LEU A 39 4.98 0.76 0.74
C LEU A 39 4.68 -0.60 1.35
N SER A 40 4.09 -0.57 2.53
CA SER A 40 3.49 -1.73 3.18
C SER A 40 2.08 -1.41 3.64
N THR A 41 1.22 -2.42 3.67
CA THR A 41 -0.13 -2.28 4.20
C THR A 41 -0.64 -3.59 4.78
N LYS A 42 -1.60 -3.48 5.68
CA LYS A 42 -2.49 -4.57 6.09
C LYS A 42 -3.94 -4.27 5.72
N ILE A 43 -4.19 -3.20 4.97
CA ILE A 43 -5.52 -2.76 4.56
C ILE A 43 -5.74 -3.25 3.12
N PRO A 44 -6.81 -4.00 2.83
CA PRO A 44 -7.18 -4.33 1.46
C PRO A 44 -7.44 -3.05 0.67
N LEU A 45 -6.73 -2.87 -0.44
CA LEU A 45 -6.89 -1.72 -1.33
C LEU A 45 -7.94 -2.00 -2.40
N LYS A 46 -8.59 -0.94 -2.87
CA LYS A 46 -9.50 -1.00 -4.01
C LYS A 46 -8.73 -1.06 -5.33
N GLU A 47 -9.39 -1.53 -6.38
CA GLU A 47 -8.83 -1.61 -7.72
C GLU A 47 -8.24 -0.28 -8.21
N ASP A 48 -8.98 0.82 -8.07
CA ASP A 48 -8.51 2.18 -8.44
C ASP A 48 -7.26 2.62 -7.66
N ASP A 49 -7.08 2.14 -6.43
CA ASP A 49 -5.89 2.45 -5.64
C ASP A 49 -4.67 1.67 -6.16
N ILE A 50 -4.87 0.41 -6.59
CA ILE A 50 -3.83 -0.40 -7.24
C ILE A 50 -3.42 0.21 -8.58
N TYR A 51 -4.40 0.64 -9.40
CA TYR A 51 -4.12 1.33 -10.66
C TYR A 51 -3.35 2.63 -10.43
N PHE A 52 -3.77 3.45 -9.47
CA PHE A 52 -3.05 4.68 -9.11
C PHE A 52 -1.58 4.41 -8.72
N LEU A 53 -1.33 3.36 -7.91
CA LEU A 53 0.03 2.97 -7.52
C LEU A 53 0.87 2.55 -8.74
N LYS A 54 0.31 1.74 -9.65
CA LYS A 54 0.97 1.33 -10.90
C LYS A 54 1.33 2.53 -11.77
N GLU A 55 0.38 3.45 -12.00
CA GLU A 55 0.61 4.68 -12.77
C GLU A 55 1.64 5.61 -12.12
N SER A 56 1.71 5.61 -10.79
CA SER A 56 2.71 6.37 -10.01
C SER A 56 4.11 5.74 -10.04
N GLY A 57 4.31 4.64 -10.78
CA GLY A 57 5.60 3.97 -10.93
C GLY A 57 5.96 3.04 -9.76
N ILE A 58 5.01 2.74 -8.87
CA ILE A 58 5.24 1.81 -7.76
C ILE A 58 5.23 0.38 -8.29
N LYS A 59 6.34 -0.32 -8.10
CA LYS A 59 6.54 -1.70 -8.59
C LYS A 59 6.27 -2.77 -7.55
N PHE A 60 6.39 -2.42 -6.27
CA PHE A 60 6.28 -3.34 -5.16
C PHE A 60 5.39 -2.75 -4.08
N LEU A 61 4.37 -3.51 -3.68
CA LEU A 61 3.55 -3.25 -2.50
C LEU A 61 3.67 -4.47 -1.59
N GLN A 62 4.14 -4.28 -0.37
CA GLN A 62 4.19 -5.35 0.61
C GLN A 62 2.86 -5.44 1.35
N PHE A 63 2.29 -6.64 1.41
CA PHE A 63 1.09 -6.90 2.21
C PHE A 63 1.48 -7.68 3.48
N SER A 64 1.05 -7.19 4.64
CA SER A 64 1.23 -7.85 5.93
C SER A 64 0.01 -8.70 6.24
N LEU A 65 0.20 -10.01 6.36
CA LEU A 65 -0.86 -10.99 6.59
C LEU A 65 -0.60 -11.77 7.88
N ASP A 66 -1.42 -11.54 8.91
CA ASP A 66 -1.25 -12.20 10.21
C ASP A 66 -1.88 -13.60 10.26
N SER A 67 -2.97 -13.81 9.51
CA SER A 67 -3.67 -15.09 9.43
C SER A 67 -4.61 -15.13 8.21
N ILE A 68 -5.02 -16.32 7.80
CA ILE A 68 -6.08 -16.54 6.81
C ILE A 68 -7.43 -16.92 7.44
N PHE A 69 -7.45 -17.16 8.76
CA PHE A 69 -8.65 -17.60 9.47
C PHE A 69 -9.42 -16.38 10.00
N PRO A 70 -10.69 -16.17 9.60
CA PRO A 70 -11.46 -15.00 10.05
C PRO A 70 -11.55 -14.88 11.57
N SER A 71 -11.75 -15.97 12.30
CA SER A 71 -11.83 -15.98 13.76
C SER A 71 -10.54 -15.48 14.44
N THR A 72 -9.39 -15.90 13.92
CA THR A 72 -8.07 -15.46 14.39
C THR A 72 -7.88 -13.97 14.11
N LEU A 73 -8.25 -13.51 12.91
CA LEU A 73 -8.14 -12.11 12.51
C LEU A 73 -9.05 -11.17 13.33
N GLN A 74 -10.31 -11.56 13.56
CA GLN A 74 -11.25 -10.84 14.41
C GLN A 74 -10.73 -10.69 15.84
N THR A 75 -10.07 -11.73 16.36
CA THR A 75 -9.52 -11.72 17.72
C THR A 75 -8.26 -10.86 17.83
N MET A 76 -7.29 -11.05 16.91
CA MET A 76 -5.97 -10.41 17.02
C MET A 76 -5.96 -8.95 16.55
N VAL A 77 -6.61 -8.66 15.41
CA VAL A 77 -6.52 -7.36 14.74
C VAL A 77 -7.87 -6.64 14.60
N ARG A 78 -8.95 -7.23 15.14
CA ARG A 78 -10.28 -6.60 15.26
C ARG A 78 -10.87 -6.13 13.93
N VAL A 79 -10.64 -6.90 12.88
CA VAL A 79 -11.22 -6.66 11.54
C VAL A 79 -12.59 -7.31 11.40
N LYS A 80 -13.32 -6.92 10.36
CA LYS A 80 -14.61 -7.55 10.01
C LYS A 80 -14.40 -8.94 9.42
N GLU A 81 -15.46 -9.74 9.41
CA GLU A 81 -15.45 -11.12 8.89
C GLU A 81 -15.06 -11.21 7.41
N ASP A 82 -15.47 -10.23 6.61
CA ASP A 82 -15.20 -10.13 5.17
C ASP A 82 -13.78 -9.67 4.82
N TYR A 83 -12.94 -9.36 5.83
CA TYR A 83 -11.59 -8.86 5.60
C TYR A 83 -10.76 -9.77 4.68
N ILE A 84 -10.76 -11.08 4.92
CA ILE A 84 -9.92 -12.00 4.15
C ILE A 84 -10.40 -12.13 2.71
N ASP A 85 -11.70 -12.01 2.46
CA ASP A 85 -12.26 -12.05 1.13
C ASP A 85 -11.93 -10.76 0.36
N ASN A 86 -11.95 -9.61 1.05
CA ASN A 86 -11.46 -8.35 0.49
C ASN A 86 -9.95 -8.41 0.16
N VAL A 87 -9.12 -9.06 0.99
CA VAL A 87 -7.69 -9.30 0.68
C VAL A 87 -7.53 -10.17 -0.56
N LYS A 88 -8.29 -11.27 -0.68
CA LYS A 88 -8.26 -12.12 -1.87
C LYS A 88 -8.62 -11.31 -3.11
N GLN A 89 -9.71 -10.54 -3.04
CA GLN A 89 -10.15 -9.70 -4.15
C GLN A 89 -9.08 -8.68 -4.57
N MET A 90 -8.37 -8.07 -3.60
CA MET A 90 -7.26 -7.17 -3.89
C MET A 90 -6.14 -7.83 -4.71
N PHE A 91 -5.80 -9.09 -4.43
CA PHE A 91 -4.77 -9.80 -5.18
C PHE A 91 -5.17 -10.11 -6.63
N GLU A 92 -6.46 -10.11 -6.95
CA GLU A 92 -6.96 -10.30 -8.32
C GLU A 92 -6.87 -9.04 -9.20
N TYR A 93 -6.62 -7.84 -8.64
CA TYR A 93 -6.44 -6.59 -9.40
C TYR A 93 -5.06 -6.48 -10.11
N SER A 94 -4.31 -7.58 -10.14
CA SER A 94 -2.92 -7.63 -10.58
C SER A 94 -2.74 -7.63 -12.09
#